data_AF-A0A0R3L550-F1
#
_entry.id   AF-A0A0R3L550-F1
#
_cell.length_a   1.000
_cell.length_b   1.000
_cell.length_c   1.000
_cell.angle_alpha   90.00
_cell.angle_beta   90.00
_cell.angle_gamma   90.00
#
_symmetry.space_group_name_H-M   'P 1'
#
loop_
_entity.id
_entity.type
_entity.pdbx_description
1 polymer ?
#
loop_
_entity_poly.entity_id
_entity_poly.type
_entity_poly.pdbx_seq_one_letter_code
_entity_poly.pdbx_strand_id
1 'polypeptide(L)'
;MHVRWLTGVATASAIEPLEPEEIVFWLATVFPSRDVAAGEHDTLSIEQAAKVLDAEETDRMARFLHIEDRMSYLAAHAGARLLLGRLVDRPADALRFEPSAHGKPVLVGGPANLDFSLSHARGAVAVAAACMPIGVDIEPLREIADMDSISEIVLAAEERKVLRNAPVALRLRLFLRYWTLKEALLKAASVGFTIPPNTVIIDAGASPAVLSVPDALGSAAQWRLIAPAV
;
A
#
# COMPACT_ATOMS: atom_id res chain seq x y z
N MET A 1 -6.78 14.95 8.87
CA MET A 1 -6.46 13.63 8.30
C MET A 1 -6.19 12.64 9.42
N HIS A 2 -7.05 11.63 9.58
CA HIS A 2 -6.94 10.61 10.63
C HIS A 2 -7.00 9.21 10.02
N VAL A 3 -6.30 8.25 10.64
CA VAL A 3 -6.27 6.86 10.19
C VAL A 3 -7.20 6.04 11.07
N ARG A 4 -8.24 5.46 10.47
CA ARG A 4 -9.14 4.49 11.08
C ARG A 4 -8.66 3.08 10.72
N TRP A 5 -8.11 2.38 11.71
CA TRP A 5 -7.71 0.99 11.55
C TRP A 5 -8.93 0.10 11.43
N LEU A 6 -9.01 -0.64 10.33
CA LEU A 6 -10.05 -1.63 10.14
C LEU A 6 -9.61 -2.95 10.76
N THR A 7 -10.37 -3.40 11.75
CA THR A 7 -10.30 -4.75 12.29
C THR A 7 -11.48 -5.55 11.71
N GLY A 8 -11.33 -6.84 11.46
CA GLY A 8 -12.49 -7.63 10.99
C GLY A 8 -12.78 -7.59 9.49
N VAL A 9 -11.79 -7.59 8.58
CA VAL A 9 -12.07 -7.49 7.12
C VAL A 9 -12.91 -8.66 6.58
N ALA A 10 -12.83 -9.85 7.18
CA ALA A 10 -13.61 -11.02 6.81
C ALA A 10 -15.04 -11.01 7.37
N THR A 11 -15.36 -10.06 8.27
CA THR A 11 -16.71 -9.93 8.83
C THR A 11 -17.58 -8.99 8.00
N ALA A 12 -18.85 -9.38 7.79
CA ALA A 12 -19.78 -8.72 6.86
C ALA A 12 -20.44 -7.43 7.40
N SER A 13 -19.93 -6.85 8.49
CA SER A 13 -20.54 -5.63 9.05
C SER A 13 -20.25 -4.43 8.16
N ALA A 14 -21.26 -3.65 7.78
CA ALA A 14 -21.06 -2.40 7.04
C ALA A 14 -20.07 -1.49 7.80
N ILE A 15 -19.21 -0.78 7.06
CA ILE A 15 -18.36 0.27 7.64
C ILE A 15 -19.10 1.59 7.45
N GLU A 16 -19.07 2.45 8.45
CA GLU A 16 -19.60 3.81 8.30
C GLU A 16 -18.91 4.52 7.11
N PRO A 17 -19.64 5.35 6.34
CA PRO A 17 -19.07 6.08 5.22
C PRO A 17 -17.76 6.80 5.58
N LEU A 18 -16.84 6.84 4.62
CA LEU A 18 -15.58 7.57 4.77
C LEU A 18 -15.83 9.07 4.91
N GLU A 19 -15.35 9.66 6.00
CA GLU A 19 -15.28 11.11 6.13
C GLU A 19 -14.22 11.68 5.16
N PRO A 20 -14.34 12.94 4.69
CA PRO A 20 -13.45 13.50 3.66
C PRO A 20 -11.95 13.47 4.00
N GLU A 21 -11.59 13.54 5.28
CA GLU A 21 -10.20 13.48 5.75
C GLU A 21 -9.82 12.15 6.42
N GLU A 22 -10.64 11.12 6.27
CA GLU A 22 -10.39 9.82 6.84
C GLU A 22 -9.64 8.90 5.87
N ILE A 23 -8.70 8.13 6.41
CA ILE A 23 -8.13 6.96 5.75
C ILE A 23 -8.61 5.73 6.50
N VAL A 24 -9.28 4.82 5.81
CA VAL A 24 -9.50 3.46 6.31
C VAL A 24 -8.29 2.62 5.92
N PHE A 25 -7.66 2.01 6.91
CA PHE A 25 -6.41 1.27 6.74
C PHE A 25 -6.54 -0.14 7.32
N TRP A 26 -6.19 -1.14 6.52
CA TRP A 26 -6.13 -2.52 6.94
C TRP A 26 -4.71 -3.05 6.75
N LEU A 27 -4.17 -3.69 7.78
CA LEU A 27 -2.86 -4.34 7.78
C LEU A 27 -3.03 -5.75 8.33
N ALA A 28 -2.44 -6.72 7.66
CA ALA A 28 -2.46 -8.10 8.10
C ALA A 28 -1.16 -8.83 7.81
N THR A 29 -0.87 -9.82 8.64
CA THR A 29 0.25 -10.76 8.43
C THR A 29 -0.24 -11.96 7.61
N VAL A 30 0.57 -12.44 6.67
CA VAL A 30 0.23 -13.55 5.76
C VAL A 30 0.89 -14.84 6.26
N PHE A 31 0.11 -15.93 6.42
CA PHE A 31 0.58 -17.21 6.98
C PHE A 31 0.33 -18.41 6.04
N PRO A 32 1.24 -18.71 5.10
CA PRO A 32 1.00 -19.64 3.98
C PRO A 32 0.50 -21.05 4.33
N SER A 33 0.66 -21.50 5.58
CA SER A 33 0.36 -22.85 6.02
C SER A 33 -1.07 -23.07 6.53
N ARG A 34 -1.84 -22.01 6.85
CA ARG A 34 -3.23 -22.13 7.34
C ARG A 34 -4.15 -21.00 6.87
N ASP A 35 -3.67 -19.75 6.88
CA ASP A 35 -4.48 -18.55 6.66
C ASP A 35 -3.78 -17.56 5.72
N VAL A 36 -4.51 -16.86 4.86
CA VAL A 36 -3.85 -15.90 3.94
C VAL A 36 -3.62 -14.54 4.58
N ALA A 37 -4.40 -14.16 5.59
CA ALA A 37 -4.16 -12.93 6.31
C ALA A 37 -4.71 -13.03 7.73
N ALA A 38 -3.98 -12.55 8.73
CA ALA A 38 -4.48 -12.35 10.09
C ALA A 38 -4.07 -10.98 10.63
N GLY A 39 -5.05 -10.26 11.20
CA GLY A 39 -4.88 -9.03 11.96
C GLY A 39 -5.26 -9.24 13.43
N GLU A 40 -5.17 -8.19 14.27
CA GLU A 40 -5.38 -8.28 15.73
C GLU A 40 -6.69 -8.95 16.17
N HIS A 41 -7.71 -8.96 15.32
CA HIS A 41 -9.04 -9.46 15.65
C HIS A 41 -9.71 -10.31 14.56
N ASP A 42 -9.01 -10.65 13.47
CA ASP A 42 -9.64 -11.37 12.37
C ASP A 42 -8.65 -12.11 11.49
N THR A 43 -9.13 -13.21 10.92
CA THR A 43 -8.35 -14.10 10.07
C THR A 43 -9.13 -14.39 8.79
N LEU A 44 -8.51 -14.08 7.66
CA LEU A 44 -9.01 -14.44 6.34
C LEU A 44 -8.41 -15.79 5.93
N SER A 45 -9.23 -16.84 5.90
CA SER A 45 -8.82 -18.15 5.41
C SER A 45 -8.61 -18.16 3.89
N ILE A 46 -7.82 -19.11 3.40
CA ILE A 46 -7.59 -19.29 1.95
C ILE A 46 -8.92 -19.46 1.20
N GLU A 47 -9.85 -20.25 1.75
CA GLU A 47 -11.14 -20.53 1.11
C GLU A 47 -12.00 -19.26 0.99
N GLN A 48 -12.07 -18.45 2.05
CA GLN A 48 -12.83 -17.20 2.03
C GLN A 48 -12.21 -16.19 1.05
N ALA A 49 -10.88 -16.06 1.05
CA ALA A 49 -10.19 -15.16 0.14
C ALA A 49 -10.41 -15.57 -1.32
N ALA A 50 -10.26 -16.86 -1.64
CA ALA A 50 -10.41 -17.34 -3.00
C ALA A 50 -11.82 -17.13 -3.56
N LYS A 51 -12.86 -17.14 -2.70
CA LYS A 51 -14.26 -16.92 -3.13
C LYS A 51 -14.56 -15.51 -3.60
N VAL A 52 -13.75 -14.51 -3.22
CA VAL A 52 -14.03 -13.11 -3.59
C VAL A 52 -13.23 -12.64 -4.80
N LEU A 53 -12.20 -13.36 -5.22
CA LEU A 53 -11.41 -13.01 -6.41
C LEU A 53 -12.26 -13.19 -7.67
N ASP A 54 -12.04 -12.33 -8.66
CA ASP A 54 -12.57 -12.58 -9.99
C ASP A 54 -11.70 -13.56 -10.79
N ALA A 55 -12.12 -13.86 -12.02
CA ALA A 55 -11.41 -14.80 -12.89
C ALA A 55 -10.01 -14.29 -13.29
N GLU A 56 -9.84 -12.99 -13.52
CA GLU A 56 -8.55 -12.43 -13.95
C GLU A 56 -7.54 -12.44 -12.79
N GLU A 57 -7.98 -12.10 -11.58
CA GLU A 57 -7.16 -12.20 -10.37
C GLU A 57 -6.81 -13.65 -10.04
N THR A 58 -7.76 -14.57 -10.20
CA THR A 58 -7.51 -16.01 -10.01
C THR A 58 -6.45 -16.51 -10.98
N ASP A 59 -6.56 -16.15 -12.26
CA ASP A 59 -5.59 -16.51 -13.30
C ASP A 59 -4.22 -15.87 -13.03
N ARG A 60 -4.19 -14.62 -12.57
CA ARG A 60 -2.95 -13.92 -12.23
C ARG A 60 -2.27 -14.53 -11.00
N MET A 61 -3.05 -14.87 -9.97
CA MET A 61 -2.57 -15.58 -8.78
C MET A 61 -1.90 -16.91 -9.16
N ALA A 62 -2.50 -17.68 -10.08
CA ALA A 62 -1.98 -18.98 -10.50
C ALA A 62 -0.60 -18.90 -11.20
N ARG A 63 -0.22 -17.73 -11.74
CA ARG A 63 1.05 -17.52 -12.47
C ARG A 63 2.27 -17.31 -11.56
N PHE A 64 2.08 -16.95 -10.28
CA PHE A 64 3.21 -16.81 -9.37
C PHE A 64 3.90 -18.15 -9.16
N LEU A 65 5.23 -18.18 -9.07
CA LEU A 65 5.99 -19.42 -8.88
C LEU A 65 6.09 -19.82 -7.41
N HIS A 66 6.26 -18.83 -6.52
CA HIS A 66 6.43 -19.05 -5.09
C HIS A 66 5.11 -18.96 -4.35
N ILE A 67 4.91 -19.84 -3.37
CA ILE A 67 3.68 -19.89 -2.59
C ILE A 67 3.50 -18.60 -1.77
N GLU A 68 4.58 -18.02 -1.27
CA GLU A 68 4.56 -16.78 -0.50
C GLU A 68 4.02 -15.63 -1.34
N ASP A 69 4.46 -15.52 -2.60
CA ASP A 69 4.01 -14.46 -3.50
C ASP A 69 2.54 -14.69 -3.92
N ARG A 70 2.12 -15.95 -4.11
CA ARG A 70 0.70 -16.32 -4.32
C ARG A 70 -0.17 -15.90 -3.14
N MET A 71 0.26 -16.21 -1.92
CA MET A 71 -0.53 -15.94 -0.71
C MET A 71 -0.60 -14.45 -0.40
N SER A 72 0.51 -13.71 -0.57
CA SER A 72 0.51 -12.25 -0.46
C SER A 72 -0.40 -11.60 -1.51
N TYR A 73 -0.40 -12.10 -2.75
CA TYR A 73 -1.32 -11.63 -3.79
C TYR A 73 -2.79 -11.90 -3.42
N LEU A 74 -3.11 -13.13 -3.04
CA LEU A 74 -4.46 -13.53 -2.61
C LEU A 74 -4.96 -12.67 -1.46
N ALA A 75 -4.13 -12.49 -0.43
CA ALA A 75 -4.45 -11.70 0.76
C ALA A 75 -4.71 -10.22 0.43
N ALA A 76 -3.85 -9.61 -0.40
CA ALA A 76 -3.97 -8.20 -0.75
C ALA A 76 -5.23 -7.93 -1.59
N HIS A 77 -5.49 -8.77 -2.59
CA HIS A 77 -6.64 -8.62 -3.47
C HIS A 77 -7.97 -8.93 -2.76
N ALA A 78 -8.04 -10.04 -2.00
CA ALA A 78 -9.23 -10.36 -1.23
C ALA A 78 -9.50 -9.31 -0.14
N GLY A 79 -8.46 -8.86 0.57
CA GLY A 79 -8.57 -7.80 1.57
C GLY A 79 -9.07 -6.48 0.97
N ALA A 80 -8.57 -6.10 -0.20
CA ALA A 80 -9.04 -4.91 -0.92
C ALA A 80 -10.52 -5.03 -1.31
N ARG A 81 -10.93 -6.17 -1.87
CA ARG A 81 -12.33 -6.41 -2.24
C ARG A 81 -13.27 -6.37 -1.05
N LEU A 82 -12.91 -7.02 0.04
CA LEU A 82 -13.71 -7.04 1.26
C LEU A 82 -13.82 -5.65 1.89
N LEU A 83 -12.71 -4.93 2.01
CA LEU A 83 -12.68 -3.56 2.52
C LEU A 83 -13.55 -2.64 1.67
N LEU A 84 -13.36 -2.65 0.35
CA LEU A 84 -14.11 -1.79 -0.55
C LEU A 84 -15.59 -2.18 -0.62
N GLY A 85 -15.91 -3.47 -0.60
CA GLY A 85 -17.29 -3.96 -0.63
C GLY A 85 -18.09 -3.42 0.55
N ARG A 86 -17.47 -3.37 1.73
CA ARG A 86 -18.07 -2.77 2.93
C ARG A 86 -18.22 -1.25 2.82
N LEU A 87 -17.30 -0.55 2.18
CA LEU A 87 -17.37 0.91 2.01
C LEU A 87 -18.43 1.36 0.99
N VAL A 88 -18.71 0.53 -0.02
CA VAL A 88 -19.67 0.85 -1.09
C VAL A 88 -20.97 0.06 -1.00
N ASP A 89 -21.15 -0.71 0.07
CA ASP A 89 -22.29 -1.61 0.31
C ASP A 89 -22.60 -2.55 -0.87
N ARG A 90 -21.56 -3.24 -1.37
CA ARG A 90 -21.66 -4.24 -2.45
C ARG A 90 -20.93 -5.53 -2.07
N PRO A 91 -21.40 -6.70 -2.54
CA PRO A 91 -20.66 -7.95 -2.40
C PRO A 91 -19.25 -7.85 -2.99
N ALA A 92 -18.26 -8.36 -2.26
CA ALA A 92 -16.84 -8.28 -2.62
C ALA A 92 -16.51 -8.98 -3.95
N ASP A 93 -17.19 -10.09 -4.24
CA ASP A 93 -17.12 -10.87 -5.48
C ASP A 93 -17.84 -10.18 -6.67
N ALA A 94 -18.74 -9.24 -6.40
CA ALA A 94 -19.43 -8.45 -7.42
C ALA A 94 -18.68 -7.17 -7.81
N LEU A 95 -17.62 -6.80 -7.08
CA LEU A 95 -16.81 -5.64 -7.41
C LEU A 95 -16.02 -5.88 -8.70
N ARG A 96 -15.87 -4.81 -9.49
CA ARG A 96 -15.08 -4.80 -10.72
C ARG A 96 -13.98 -3.77 -10.62
N PHE A 97 -12.80 -4.12 -11.11
CA PHE A 97 -11.64 -3.25 -11.13
C PHE A 97 -11.12 -3.11 -12.56
N GLU A 98 -10.66 -1.91 -12.89
CA GLU A 98 -9.95 -1.66 -14.14
C GLU A 98 -8.59 -1.02 -13.83
N PRO A 99 -7.54 -1.31 -14.60
CA PRO A 99 -6.28 -0.63 -14.45
C PRO A 99 -6.42 0.83 -14.92
N SER A 100 -5.93 1.77 -14.10
CA SER A 100 -5.62 3.12 -14.56
C SER A 100 -4.54 3.10 -15.65
N ALA A 101 -4.25 4.27 -16.24
CA ALA A 101 -3.22 4.43 -17.27
C ALA A 101 -1.84 3.88 -16.89
N HIS A 102 -1.55 3.78 -15.58
CA HIS A 102 -0.27 3.31 -15.05
C HIS A 102 -0.40 2.00 -14.24
N GLY A 103 -1.52 1.28 -14.39
CA GLY A 103 -1.70 -0.06 -13.83
C GLY A 103 -2.19 -0.13 -12.39
N LYS A 104 -2.39 1.01 -11.70
CA LYS A 104 -3.07 1.04 -10.41
C LYS A 104 -4.54 0.62 -10.60
N PRO A 105 -5.06 -0.37 -9.86
CA PRO A 105 -6.45 -0.80 -9.98
C PRO A 105 -7.42 0.29 -9.47
N VAL A 106 -8.53 0.48 -10.18
CA VAL A 106 -9.57 1.47 -9.88
C VAL A 106 -10.92 0.78 -9.78
N LEU A 107 -11.72 1.12 -8.77
CA LEU A 107 -13.04 0.52 -8.56
C LEU A 107 -14.06 1.06 -9.57
N VAL A 108 -14.66 0.17 -10.36
CA VAL A 108 -15.70 0.52 -11.33
C VAL A 108 -17.05 0.67 -10.65
N GLY A 109 -17.76 1.75 -11.00
CA GLY A 109 -19.09 2.07 -10.47
C GLY A 109 -19.10 2.36 -8.97
N GLY A 110 -17.95 2.76 -8.40
CA GLY A 110 -17.86 3.30 -7.04
C GLY A 110 -18.04 4.83 -7.01
N PRO A 111 -18.05 5.45 -5.82
CA PRO A 111 -18.02 6.90 -5.67
C PRO A 111 -16.82 7.52 -6.41
N ALA A 112 -17.03 8.62 -7.12
CA ALA A 112 -16.00 9.22 -7.98
C ALA A 112 -14.76 9.74 -7.21
N ASN A 113 -14.91 10.02 -5.91
CA ASN A 113 -13.84 10.48 -5.03
C ASN A 113 -13.21 9.34 -4.21
N LEU A 114 -13.72 8.11 -4.28
CA LEU A 114 -13.15 6.98 -3.56
C LEU A 114 -11.94 6.45 -4.33
N ASP A 115 -10.79 6.46 -3.67
CA ASP A 115 -9.56 5.85 -4.16
C ASP A 115 -9.03 4.85 -3.14
N PHE A 116 -8.24 3.90 -3.62
CA PHE A 116 -7.61 2.91 -2.77
C PHE A 116 -6.23 2.52 -3.28
N SER A 117 -5.45 1.96 -2.39
CA SER A 117 -4.14 1.41 -2.71
C SER A 117 -3.92 0.15 -1.90
N LEU A 118 -3.15 -0.77 -2.46
CA LEU A 118 -2.70 -1.97 -1.79
C LEU A 118 -1.19 -2.10 -1.94
N SER A 119 -0.55 -2.67 -0.93
CA SER A 119 0.84 -3.11 -1.00
C SER A 119 0.97 -4.45 -0.31
N HIS A 120 1.91 -5.25 -0.79
CA HIS A 120 2.20 -6.54 -0.19
C HIS A 120 3.70 -6.77 -0.18
N ALA A 121 4.17 -7.25 0.96
CA ALA A 121 5.50 -7.82 1.12
C ALA A 121 5.34 -9.30 1.49
N ARG A 122 6.39 -10.10 1.37
CA ARG A 122 6.36 -11.48 1.87
C ARG A 122 6.05 -11.44 3.37
N GLY A 123 4.92 -12.05 3.76
CA GLY A 123 4.46 -12.10 5.13
C GLY A 123 3.55 -10.94 5.59
N ALA A 124 3.29 -9.91 4.77
CA ALA A 124 2.38 -8.83 5.15
C ALA A 124 1.64 -8.20 3.96
N VAL A 125 0.42 -7.72 4.20
CA VAL A 125 -0.38 -6.96 3.23
C VAL A 125 -0.96 -5.73 3.90
N ALA A 126 -1.03 -4.63 3.16
CA ALA A 126 -1.68 -3.40 3.56
C ALA A 126 -2.65 -2.94 2.47
N VAL A 127 -3.82 -2.46 2.88
CA VAL A 127 -4.81 -1.82 2.02
C VAL A 127 -5.24 -0.52 2.67
N ALA A 128 -5.28 0.56 1.89
CA ALA A 128 -5.78 1.85 2.32
C ALA A 128 -6.85 2.34 1.35
N ALA A 129 -7.90 2.97 1.87
CA ALA A 129 -8.93 3.65 1.08
C ALA A 129 -9.25 5.02 1.67
N ALA A 130 -9.54 6.00 0.81
CA ALA A 130 -9.88 7.36 1.20
C ALA A 130 -10.71 8.07 0.13
N CYS A 131 -11.35 9.17 0.52
CA CYS A 131 -12.10 10.07 -0.37
C CYS A 131 -11.19 11.07 -1.12
N MET A 132 -9.96 10.66 -1.44
CA MET A 132 -8.90 11.45 -2.08
C MET A 132 -7.82 10.51 -2.65
N PRO A 133 -6.97 10.97 -3.59
CA PRO A 133 -5.86 10.15 -4.10
C PRO A 133 -5.01 9.58 -2.97
N ILE A 134 -4.83 8.26 -2.96
CA ILE A 134 -4.14 7.56 -1.87
C ILE A 134 -3.20 6.48 -2.39
N GLY A 135 -2.11 6.29 -1.63
CA GLY A 135 -1.09 5.28 -1.87
C GLY A 135 -0.64 4.69 -0.54
N VAL A 136 -0.47 3.38 -0.51
CA VAL A 136 0.09 2.66 0.63
C VAL A 136 1.29 1.86 0.19
N ASP A 137 2.30 1.81 1.05
CA ASP A 137 3.42 0.91 0.87
C ASP A 137 3.90 0.30 2.19
N ILE A 138 4.46 -0.90 2.10
CA ILE A 138 5.05 -1.64 3.20
C ILE A 138 6.31 -2.32 2.71
N GLU A 139 7.37 -2.29 3.52
CA GLU A 139 8.60 -3.02 3.25
C GLU A 139 9.03 -3.83 4.47
N PRO A 140 9.45 -5.09 4.30
CA PRO A 140 9.94 -5.88 5.40
C PRO A 140 11.33 -5.36 5.82
N LEU A 141 11.62 -5.40 7.12
CA LEU A 141 12.96 -5.11 7.61
C LEU A 141 13.90 -6.26 7.24
N ARG A 142 14.47 -6.20 6.04
CA ARG A 142 15.39 -7.18 5.48
C ARG A 142 16.62 -6.50 4.91
N GLU A 143 17.71 -7.24 4.82
CA GLU A 143 18.89 -6.78 4.09
C GLU A 143 18.57 -6.55 2.61
N ILE A 144 19.31 -5.61 2.04
CA ILE A 144 19.17 -5.19 0.66
C ILE A 144 20.53 -5.36 0.00
N ALA A 145 20.58 -6.30 -0.94
CA ALA A 145 21.75 -6.49 -1.77
C ALA A 145 22.04 -5.18 -2.52
N ASP A 146 23.28 -4.71 -2.41
CA ASP A 146 23.74 -3.46 -3.02
C ASP A 146 22.88 -2.23 -2.68
N MET A 147 22.62 -2.03 -1.38
CA MET A 147 21.88 -0.87 -0.86
C MET A 147 22.45 0.46 -1.36
N ASP A 148 23.77 0.55 -1.59
CA ASP A 148 24.42 1.78 -2.06
C ASP A 148 23.96 2.13 -3.49
N SER A 149 24.00 1.17 -4.43
CA SER A 149 23.50 1.41 -5.79
C SER A 149 22.00 1.71 -5.83
N ILE A 150 21.19 1.01 -5.02
CA ILE A 150 19.75 1.28 -4.96
C ILE A 150 19.47 2.65 -4.33
N SER A 151 20.30 3.10 -3.39
CA SER A 151 20.19 4.44 -2.82
C SER A 151 20.37 5.54 -3.87
N GLU A 152 21.20 5.35 -4.89
CA GLU A 152 21.34 6.33 -5.99
C GLU A 152 20.08 6.45 -6.86
N ILE A 153 19.30 5.37 -6.97
CA ILE A 153 18.05 5.32 -7.74
C ILE A 153 16.88 5.90 -6.94
N VAL A 154 16.82 5.57 -5.65
CA VAL A 154 15.66 5.89 -4.81
C VAL A 154 15.78 7.26 -4.13
N LEU A 155 16.98 7.65 -3.72
CA LEU A 155 17.20 8.80 -2.85
C LEU A 155 17.76 10.02 -3.59
N ALA A 156 17.21 11.19 -3.25
CA ALA A 156 17.78 12.48 -3.64
C ALA A 156 19.17 12.67 -3.01
N ALA A 157 19.97 13.58 -3.58
CA ALA A 157 21.34 13.80 -3.12
C ALA A 157 21.42 14.22 -1.64
N GLU A 158 20.44 14.98 -1.17
CA GLU A 158 20.27 15.45 0.21
C GLU A 158 19.93 14.30 1.15
N GLU A 159 19.00 13.42 0.76
CA GLU A 159 18.59 12.25 1.53
C GLU A 159 19.73 11.23 1.65
N ARG A 160 20.53 11.06 0.58
CA ARG A 160 21.76 10.25 0.64
C ARG A 160 22.78 10.80 1.62
N LYS A 161 22.90 12.14 1.77
CA LYS A 161 23.77 12.74 2.80
C LYS A 161 23.25 12.40 4.20
N VAL A 162 21.94 12.50 4.42
CA VAL A 162 21.30 12.12 5.70
C VAL A 162 21.57 10.64 6.00
N LEU A 163 21.33 9.75 5.02
CA LEU A 163 21.57 8.32 5.15
C LEU A 163 23.03 8.00 5.50
N ARG A 164 24.00 8.61 4.79
CA ARG A 164 25.44 8.40 5.07
C ARG A 164 25.85 8.89 6.46
N ASN A 165 25.23 9.97 6.95
CA ASN A 165 25.55 10.52 8.27
C ASN A 165 24.84 9.79 9.43
N ALA A 166 23.84 8.94 9.14
CA ALA A 166 23.16 8.16 10.16
C ALA A 166 24.07 7.06 10.74
N PRO A 167 23.88 6.68 12.02
CA PRO A 167 24.54 5.52 12.62
C PRO A 167 24.35 4.28 11.75
N VAL A 168 25.41 3.50 11.55
CA VAL A 168 25.41 2.32 10.66
C VAL A 168 24.24 1.37 10.97
N ALA A 169 23.96 1.14 12.26
CA ALA A 169 22.87 0.30 12.72
C ALA A 169 21.46 0.80 12.33
N LEU A 170 21.30 2.08 12.00
CA LEU A 170 20.02 2.69 11.62
C LEU A 170 19.88 2.90 10.11
N ARG A 171 20.96 2.78 9.33
CA ARG A 171 20.94 3.09 7.89
C ARG A 171 19.93 2.24 7.12
N LEU A 172 19.89 0.93 7.34
CA LEU A 172 18.94 0.05 6.65
C LEU A 172 17.49 0.47 6.91
N ARG A 173 17.14 0.71 8.18
CA ARG A 173 15.79 1.14 8.59
C ARG A 173 15.45 2.50 7.98
N LEU A 174 16.40 3.43 7.98
CA LEU A 174 16.20 4.76 7.41
C LEU A 174 16.02 4.70 5.88
N PHE A 175 16.83 3.90 5.19
CA PHE A 175 16.70 3.67 3.75
C PHE A 175 15.34 3.07 3.39
N LEU A 176 14.94 1.99 4.06
CA LEU A 176 13.62 1.38 3.89
C LEU A 176 12.49 2.37 4.16
N ARG A 177 12.62 3.23 5.19
CA ARG A 177 11.64 4.26 5.48
C ARG A 177 11.52 5.28 4.33
N TYR A 178 12.63 5.74 3.78
CA TYR A 178 12.60 6.61 2.59
C TYR A 178 11.93 5.91 1.40
N TRP A 179 12.31 4.66 1.14
CA TRP A 179 11.71 3.87 0.06
C TRP A 179 10.20 3.79 0.22
N THR A 180 9.72 3.29 1.36
CA THR A 180 8.29 3.09 1.62
C THR A 180 7.49 4.39 1.50
N LEU A 181 8.00 5.50 2.05
CA LEU A 181 7.32 6.80 1.96
C LEU A 181 7.23 7.30 0.50
N LYS A 182 8.27 7.09 -0.30
CA LYS A 182 8.28 7.50 -1.71
C LYS A 182 7.38 6.63 -2.58
N GLU A 183 7.41 5.32 -2.40
CA GLU A 183 6.51 4.40 -3.10
C GLU A 183 5.04 4.69 -2.77
N ALA A 184 4.72 4.96 -1.50
CA ALA A 184 3.37 5.38 -1.11
C ALA A 184 2.95 6.68 -1.84
N LEU A 185 3.83 7.68 -1.93
CA LEU A 185 3.53 8.91 -2.67
C LEU A 185 3.31 8.65 -4.17
N LEU A 186 4.19 7.86 -4.80
CA LEU A 186 4.11 7.55 -6.22
C LEU A 186 2.86 6.71 -6.57
N LYS A 187 2.47 5.79 -5.69
CA LYS A 187 1.20 5.06 -5.79
C LYS A 187 -0.02 5.97 -5.67
N ALA A 188 0.03 6.97 -4.81
CA ALA A 188 -1.03 7.98 -4.71
C ALA A 188 -1.13 8.83 -5.99
N ALA A 189 0.02 9.24 -6.53
CA ALA A 189 0.09 9.98 -7.79
C ALA A 189 -0.38 9.18 -9.00
N SER A 190 -0.40 7.84 -8.93
CA SER A 190 -0.86 6.97 -10.01
C SER A 190 -0.08 7.19 -11.32
N VAL A 191 1.20 7.56 -11.23
CA VAL A 191 2.09 7.82 -12.38
C VAL A 191 2.97 6.62 -12.74
N GLY A 192 2.95 5.56 -11.94
CA GLY A 192 3.88 4.43 -12.09
C GLY A 192 5.34 4.87 -11.97
N PHE A 193 6.25 4.18 -12.68
CA PHE A 193 7.69 4.48 -12.66
C PHE A 193 8.12 5.63 -13.59
N THR A 194 7.18 6.44 -14.11
CA THR A 194 7.54 7.55 -15.01
C THR A 194 8.20 8.72 -14.28
N ILE A 195 7.99 8.83 -12.97
CA ILE A 195 8.68 9.78 -12.10
C ILE A 195 9.77 9.04 -11.33
N PRO A 196 11.06 9.35 -11.55
CA PRO A 196 12.14 8.73 -10.79
C PRO A 196 12.03 9.08 -9.29
N PRO A 197 12.09 8.10 -8.36
CA PRO A 197 11.87 8.38 -6.93
C PRO A 197 12.88 9.37 -6.34
N ASN A 198 14.11 9.43 -6.87
CA ASN A 198 15.13 10.39 -6.44
C ASN A 198 14.82 11.86 -6.82
N THR A 199 13.75 12.13 -7.58
CA THR A 199 13.26 13.49 -7.88
C THR A 199 12.21 13.99 -6.89
N VAL A 200 11.65 13.10 -6.07
CA VAL A 200 10.79 13.43 -4.94
C VAL A 200 11.69 13.56 -3.72
N ILE A 201 11.61 14.68 -2.99
CA ILE A 201 12.43 14.94 -1.80
C ILE A 201 11.51 14.96 -0.59
N ILE A 202 11.82 14.15 0.41
CA ILE A 202 11.03 14.01 1.63
C ILE A 202 11.91 14.15 2.87
N ASP A 203 11.29 14.58 3.97
CA ASP A 203 11.80 14.35 5.31
C ASP A 203 11.22 13.01 5.80
N ALA A 204 12.10 12.06 6.13
CA ALA A 204 11.74 10.75 6.68
C ALA A 204 11.80 10.72 8.22
N GLY A 205 11.76 11.87 8.89
CA GLY A 205 11.68 11.97 10.34
C GLY A 205 10.44 11.33 10.96
N ALA A 206 10.27 11.51 12.28
CA ALA A 206 9.11 10.95 13.01
C ALA A 206 7.76 11.41 12.42
N SER A 207 7.69 12.67 12.01
CA SER A 207 6.58 13.25 11.27
C SER A 207 7.03 13.49 9.82
N PRO A 208 6.83 12.52 8.91
CA PRO A 208 7.35 12.64 7.56
C PRO A 208 6.65 13.76 6.78
N ALA A 209 7.38 14.42 5.90
CA ALA A 209 6.87 15.54 5.11
C ALA A 209 7.43 15.51 3.68
N VAL A 210 6.65 16.03 2.74
CA VAL A 210 7.10 16.21 1.36
C VAL A 210 7.73 17.59 1.24
N LEU A 211 9.00 17.64 0.86
CA LEU A 211 9.78 18.88 0.75
C LEU A 211 9.76 19.41 -0.69
N SER A 212 9.85 18.52 -1.67
CA SER A 212 9.82 18.87 -3.09
C SER A 212 9.31 17.70 -3.93
N VAL A 213 8.63 18.02 -5.02
CA VAL A 213 8.19 17.08 -6.05
C VAL A 213 8.43 17.72 -7.42
N PRO A 214 8.56 16.92 -8.50
CA PRO A 214 8.56 17.45 -9.86
C PRO A 214 7.26 18.19 -10.19
N ASP A 215 7.31 19.17 -11.09
CA ASP A 215 6.14 19.95 -11.51
C ASP A 215 4.97 19.09 -12.01
N ALA A 216 5.27 17.93 -12.60
CA ALA A 216 4.26 16.95 -13.03
C ALA A 216 3.38 16.41 -11.89
N LEU A 217 3.84 16.50 -10.64
CA LEU A 217 3.11 16.12 -9.42
C LEU A 217 2.51 17.33 -8.69
N GLY A 218 2.56 18.51 -9.30
CA GLY A 218 2.08 19.76 -8.71
C GLY A 218 3.01 20.28 -7.62
N SER A 219 2.43 20.69 -6.49
CA SER A 219 3.19 21.29 -5.37
C SER A 219 3.35 20.31 -4.20
N ALA A 220 4.49 20.38 -3.52
CA ALA A 220 4.74 19.57 -2.32
C ALA A 220 3.66 19.74 -1.24
N ALA A 221 3.06 20.94 -1.15
CA ALA A 221 2.00 21.27 -0.18
C ALA A 221 0.70 20.48 -0.38
N GLN A 222 0.48 19.86 -1.54
CA GLN A 222 -0.69 19.02 -1.81
C GLN A 222 -0.52 17.59 -1.27
N TRP A 223 0.71 17.20 -0.95
CA TRP A 223 1.02 15.85 -0.50
C TRP A 223 1.11 15.78 1.02
N ARG A 224 0.65 14.65 1.57
CA ARG A 224 0.77 14.33 3.00
C ARG A 224 1.32 12.91 3.11
N LEU A 225 2.32 12.75 3.96
CA LEU A 225 2.87 11.44 4.31
C LEU A 225 2.44 11.12 5.73
N ILE A 226 1.97 9.89 5.95
CA ILE A 226 1.57 9.40 7.26
C ILE A 226 2.32 8.08 7.47
N ALA A 227 3.07 7.99 8.55
CA ALA A 227 3.70 6.76 9.01
C ALA A 227 3.05 6.38 10.34
N PRO A 228 1.92 5.65 10.33
CA PRO A 228 1.20 5.34 11.55
C PRO A 228 2.07 4.43 12.44
N ALA A 229 1.97 4.61 13.75
CA ALA A 229 2.55 3.65 14.68
C ALA A 229 1.80 2.31 14.51
N VAL A 230 2.57 1.24 14.35
CA VAL A 230 2.10 -0.15 14.28
C VAL A 230 2.50 -0.84 15.57
#